data_AF-A0A938Q7H7-F1
#
_entry.id   AF-A0A938Q7H7-F1
#
_cell.length_a   1.000
_cell.length_b   1.000
_cell.length_c   1.000
_cell.angle_alpha   90.00
_cell.angle_beta   90.00
_cell.angle_gamma   90.00
#
_symmetry.space_group_name_H-M   'P 1'
#
loop_
_entity.id
_entity.type
_entity.pdbx_description
1 polymer ?
#
loop_
_entity_poly.entity_id
_entity_poly.type
_entity_poly.pdbx_seq_one_letter_code
_entity_poly.pdbx_strand_id
1 'polypeptide(L)'
;MTKHGAILALLTLLFSLRVLGQMLVAFFGVAWLPPMPAWFSGLIPYPTLLTIQLVMLILMTKIVRDVWRGDGFFARTPSLRGPRFLVAFSALYAASMVARYVITMASYPEMRWFGGAIPISFHFVLAGFLFVLGRYYGRS
;
A
#
# COMPACT_ATOMS: atom_id res chain seq x y z
N MET A 1 11.50 20.37 -1.72
CA MET A 1 10.62 19.20 -1.53
C MET A 1 9.17 19.64 -1.64
N THR A 2 8.41 19.14 -2.61
CA THR A 2 6.95 19.33 -2.60
C THR A 2 6.36 18.49 -1.46
N LYS A 3 5.41 19.03 -0.70
CA LYS A 3 4.77 18.32 0.44
C LYS A 3 4.25 16.92 0.03
N HIS A 4 3.73 16.78 -1.20
CA HIS A 4 3.26 15.52 -1.77
C HIS A 4 4.40 14.49 -1.93
N GLY A 5 5.56 14.89 -2.44
CA GLY A 5 6.69 13.96 -2.63
C GLY A 5 7.20 13.38 -1.30
N ALA A 6 7.21 14.16 -0.22
CA ALA A 6 7.59 13.68 1.11
C ALA A 6 6.59 12.64 1.65
N ILE A 7 5.28 12.89 1.48
CA ILE A 7 4.23 11.95 1.91
C ILE A 7 4.29 10.66 1.09
N LEU A 8 4.47 10.75 -0.23
CA LEU A 8 4.61 9.58 -1.10
C LEU A 8 5.83 8.73 -0.69
N ALA A 9 6.96 9.37 -0.40
CA ALA A 9 8.16 8.67 0.06
C ALA A 9 7.94 7.96 1.40
N LEU A 10 7.26 8.59 2.36
CA LEU A 10 6.89 7.98 3.64
C LEU A 10 6.00 6.75 3.43
N LEU A 11 4.99 6.85 2.57
CA LEU A 11 4.07 5.74 2.27
C LEU A 11 4.78 4.59 1.55
N THR A 12 5.71 4.90 0.63
CA THR A 12 6.60 3.90 0.01
C THR A 12 7.46 3.21 1.06
N LEU A 13 8.06 3.96 1.99
CA LEU A 13 8.86 3.39 3.08
C LEU A 13 8.04 2.44 3.96
N LEU A 14 6.82 2.84 4.35
CA LEU A 14 5.92 1.99 5.13
C LEU A 14 5.57 0.70 4.39
N PHE A 15 5.34 0.77 3.08
CA PHE A 15 5.12 -0.42 2.25
C PHE A 15 6.39 -1.27 2.11
N SER A 16 7.58 -0.67 2.01
CA SER A 16 8.86 -1.40 2.02
C SER A 16 9.07 -2.17 3.31
N LEU A 17 8.84 -1.51 4.46
CA LEU A 17 8.95 -2.13 5.79
C LEU A 17 8.00 -3.32 5.94
N ARG A 18 6.80 -3.22 5.35
CA ARG A 18 5.87 -4.33 5.27
C ARG A 18 6.45 -5.52 4.52
N VAL A 19 6.94 -5.30 3.29
CA VAL A 19 7.49 -6.37 2.46
C VAL A 19 8.68 -7.02 3.15
N LEU A 20 9.56 -6.20 3.74
CA LEU A 20 10.68 -6.68 4.54
C LEU A 20 10.21 -7.51 5.74
N GLY A 21 9.21 -7.05 6.49
CA GLY A 21 8.62 -7.80 7.60
C GLY A 21 8.11 -9.18 7.16
N GLN A 22 7.38 -9.25 6.04
CA GLN A 22 6.95 -10.53 5.48
C GLN A 22 8.12 -11.43 5.09
N MET A 23 9.16 -10.89 4.45
CA MET A 23 10.35 -11.66 4.08
C MET A 23 11.09 -12.20 5.30
N LEU A 24 11.22 -11.38 6.35
CA LEU A 24 11.86 -11.78 7.60
C LEU A 24 11.12 -12.96 8.25
N VAL A 25 9.78 -12.92 8.31
CA VAL A 25 9.00 -14.03 8.86
C VAL A 25 9.07 -15.25 7.94
N ALA A 26 8.95 -15.07 6.61
CA ALA A 26 8.90 -16.17 5.66
C ALA A 26 10.21 -16.96 5.54
N PHE A 27 11.35 -16.26 5.56
CA PHE A 27 12.66 -16.87 5.30
C PHE A 27 13.49 -17.10 6.57
N PHE A 28 13.28 -16.29 7.62
CA PHE A 28 14.10 -16.34 8.83
C PHE A 28 13.30 -16.74 10.09
N GLY A 29 11.99 -16.96 9.99
CA GLY A 29 11.18 -17.46 11.09
C GLY A 29 11.21 -16.57 12.34
N VAL A 30 11.31 -15.26 12.15
CA VAL A 30 11.49 -14.28 13.24
C VAL A 30 10.35 -14.36 14.27
N ALA A 31 10.69 -14.79 15.50
CA ALA A 31 9.71 -15.10 16.54
C ALA A 31 9.05 -13.89 17.21
N TRP A 32 9.67 -12.70 17.14
CA TRP A 32 9.08 -11.47 17.70
C TRP A 32 8.08 -10.79 16.75
N LEU A 33 8.00 -11.24 15.49
CA LEU A 33 7.00 -10.79 14.53
C LEU A 33 5.79 -11.74 14.51
N PRO A 34 4.60 -11.25 14.10
CA PRO A 34 3.44 -12.11 13.91
C PRO A 34 3.74 -13.27 12.93
N PRO A 35 3.13 -14.45 13.11
CA PRO A 35 3.37 -15.60 12.24
C PRO A 35 2.77 -15.37 10.85
N MET A 36 3.27 -16.07 9.82
CA MET A 36 2.86 -15.89 8.41
C MET A 36 1.34 -15.81 8.14
N PRO A 37 0.47 -16.62 8.78
CA PRO A 37 -0.98 -16.52 8.61
C PRO A 37 -1.57 -15.14 8.97
N ALA A 38 -0.89 -14.36 9.81
CA ALA A 38 -1.31 -12.99 10.14
C ALA A 38 -1.01 -11.97 9.03
N TRP A 39 -0.06 -12.27 8.13
CA TRP A 39 0.46 -11.31 7.14
C TRP A 39 -0.25 -11.33 5.78
N PHE A 40 -0.95 -12.42 5.46
CA PHE A 40 -1.71 -12.57 4.21
C PHE A 40 -2.76 -13.67 4.35
N SER A 41 -3.81 -13.61 3.54
CA SER A 41 -4.97 -14.50 3.65
C SER A 41 -4.78 -15.91 3.09
N GLY A 42 -3.58 -16.27 2.60
CA GLY A 42 -3.36 -17.57 1.94
C GLY A 42 -3.97 -17.72 0.54
N LEU A 43 -4.82 -16.79 0.09
CA LEU A 43 -5.55 -16.88 -1.20
C LEU A 43 -4.61 -16.97 -2.43
N ILE A 44 -3.47 -16.29 -2.34
CA ILE A 44 -2.43 -16.30 -3.39
C ILE A 44 -1.16 -16.89 -2.76
N PRO A 45 -0.43 -17.79 -3.47
CA PRO A 45 0.85 -18.31 -2.99
C PRO A 45 1.83 -17.18 -2.65
N TYR A 46 2.55 -17.33 -1.54
CA TYR A 46 3.48 -16.30 -1.06
C TYR A 46 4.52 -15.85 -2.11
N PRO A 47 5.16 -16.73 -2.90
CA PRO A 47 6.11 -16.30 -3.93
C PRO A 47 5.48 -15.35 -4.97
N THR A 48 4.27 -15.67 -5.43
CA THR A 48 3.53 -14.81 -6.37
C THR A 48 3.18 -13.48 -5.73
N LEU A 49 2.71 -13.50 -4.49
CA LEU A 49 2.40 -12.30 -3.72
C LEU A 49 3.65 -11.42 -3.54
N LEU A 50 4.80 -12.01 -3.22
CA LEU A 50 6.07 -11.29 -3.05
C LEU A 50 6.50 -10.64 -4.37
N THR A 51 6.42 -11.36 -5.51
CA THR A 51 6.74 -10.80 -6.82
C THR A 51 5.88 -9.57 -7.14
N ILE A 52 4.57 -9.64 -6.92
CA ILE A 52 3.67 -8.50 -7.10
C ILE A 52 4.09 -7.32 -6.22
N GLN A 53 4.43 -7.57 -4.96
CA GLN A 53 4.87 -6.54 -4.03
C GLN A 53 6.17 -5.87 -4.46
N LEU A 54 7.15 -6.63 -4.94
CA LEU A 54 8.42 -6.09 -5.43
C LEU A 54 8.22 -5.22 -6.67
N VAL A 55 7.37 -5.66 -7.61
CA VAL A 55 7.00 -4.85 -8.78
C VAL A 55 6.32 -3.54 -8.35
N MET A 56 5.38 -3.62 -7.40
CA MET A 56 4.75 -2.43 -6.83
C MET A 56 5.76 -1.50 -6.14
N LEU A 57 6.72 -2.05 -5.40
CA LEU A 57 7.76 -1.28 -4.72
C LEU A 57 8.63 -0.48 -5.71
N ILE A 58 9.04 -1.13 -6.80
CA ILE A 58 9.83 -0.52 -7.87
C ILE A 58 9.02 0.61 -8.51
N LEU A 59 7.74 0.37 -8.80
CA LEU A 59 6.85 1.38 -9.38
C LEU A 59 6.65 2.57 -8.45
N MET A 60 6.35 2.33 -7.17
CA MET A 60 6.18 3.40 -6.17
C MET A 60 7.45 4.23 -6.03
N THR A 61 8.62 3.58 -5.97
CA THR A 61 9.93 4.26 -5.89
C THR A 61 10.19 5.12 -7.12
N LYS A 62 9.87 4.60 -8.32
CA LYS A 62 9.98 5.36 -9.57
C LYS A 62 9.06 6.59 -9.56
N ILE A 63 7.81 6.45 -9.13
CA ILE A 63 6.87 7.56 -9.01
C ILE A 63 7.40 8.63 -8.04
N VAL A 64 7.87 8.24 -6.86
CA VAL A 64 8.46 9.17 -5.88
C VAL A 64 9.64 9.92 -6.49
N ARG A 65 10.54 9.21 -7.19
CA ARG A 65 11.70 9.79 -7.85
C ARG A 65 11.33 10.81 -8.93
N ASP A 66 10.36 10.47 -9.79
CA ASP A 66 9.88 11.35 -10.86
C ASP A 66 9.22 12.60 -10.26
N VAL A 67 8.35 12.44 -9.25
CA VAL A 67 7.70 13.56 -8.54
C VAL A 67 8.71 14.46 -7.82
N TRP A 68 9.77 13.89 -7.24
CA TRP A 68 10.85 14.68 -6.62
C TRP A 68 11.67 15.48 -7.61
N ARG A 69 11.91 14.92 -8.80
CA ARG A 69 12.67 15.59 -9.86
C ARG A 69 11.82 16.61 -10.62
N GLY A 70 10.49 16.55 -10.49
CA GLY A 70 9.57 17.34 -11.31
C GLY A 70 9.65 16.99 -12.80
N ASP A 71 10.28 15.87 -13.12
CA ASP A 71 10.59 15.46 -14.48
C ASP A 71 10.53 13.93 -14.58
N GLY A 72 10.11 13.44 -15.75
CA GLY A 72 9.85 12.03 -16.00
C GLY A 72 8.40 11.71 -16.33
N PHE A 73 8.17 10.46 -16.75
CA PHE A 73 6.89 9.97 -17.25
C PHE A 73 5.76 10.17 -16.23
N PHE A 74 6.02 9.89 -14.94
CA PHE A 74 5.03 10.05 -13.87
C PHE A 74 5.02 11.46 -13.26
N ALA A 75 5.93 12.36 -13.63
CA ALA A 75 5.86 13.75 -13.20
C ALA A 75 4.88 14.55 -14.08
N ARG A 76 4.70 14.14 -15.34
CA ARG A 76 4.00 14.91 -16.39
C ARG A 76 2.84 14.17 -17.06
N THR A 77 1.93 13.49 -16.35
CA THR A 77 0.56 13.13 -16.86
C THR A 77 -0.26 12.37 -15.78
N PRO A 78 -1.61 12.45 -15.76
CA PRO A 78 -2.52 12.15 -16.89
C PRO A 78 -3.57 13.23 -17.22
N SER A 79 -4.24 13.04 -18.37
CA SER A 79 -5.39 13.79 -18.88
C SER A 79 -6.39 14.25 -17.80
N LEU A 80 -7.17 15.29 -18.12
CA LEU A 80 -8.11 16.02 -17.22
C LEU A 80 -9.00 15.16 -16.28
N ARG A 81 -9.22 13.87 -16.57
CA ARG A 81 -10.04 12.94 -15.76
C ARG A 81 -9.24 11.97 -14.87
N GLY A 82 -7.98 11.70 -15.17
CA GLY A 82 -7.13 10.75 -14.44
C GLY A 82 -6.96 11.05 -12.94
N PRO A 83 -6.75 12.31 -12.52
CA PRO A 83 -6.60 12.65 -11.11
C PRO A 83 -7.85 12.37 -10.26
N ARG A 84 -9.04 12.69 -10.80
CA ARG A 84 -10.32 12.45 -10.11
C ARG A 84 -10.61 10.95 -9.99
N PHE A 85 -10.32 10.18 -11.03
CA PHE A 85 -10.45 8.73 -11.00
C PHE A 85 -9.55 8.11 -9.92
N LEU A 86 -8.26 8.51 -9.85
CA LEU A 86 -7.34 8.00 -8.82
C LEU A 86 -7.83 8.27 -7.41
N VAL A 87 -8.33 9.48 -7.15
CA VAL A 87 -8.89 9.84 -5.85
C VAL A 87 -10.13 9.01 -5.54
N ALA A 88 -11.08 8.92 -6.47
CA ALA A 88 -12.30 8.12 -6.28
C ALA A 88 -11.99 6.63 -6.07
N PHE A 89 -11.08 6.06 -6.87
CA PHE A 89 -10.61 4.70 -6.74
C PHE A 89 -9.94 4.46 -5.38
N SER A 90 -9.07 5.37 -4.94
CA SER A 90 -8.41 5.26 -3.63
C SER A 90 -9.41 5.29 -2.47
N ALA A 91 -10.46 6.11 -2.57
CA ALA A 91 -11.51 6.20 -1.57
C ALA A 91 -12.36 4.92 -1.53
N LEU A 92 -12.76 4.42 -2.70
CA LEU A 92 -13.50 3.15 -2.82
C LEU A 92 -12.67 1.97 -2.29
N TYR A 93 -11.38 1.94 -2.64
CA TYR A 93 -10.45 0.92 -2.15
C TYR A 93 -10.30 0.97 -0.63
N ALA A 94 -10.09 2.15 -0.05
CA ALA A 94 -10.07 2.32 1.41
C ALA A 94 -11.39 1.89 2.07
N ALA A 95 -12.55 2.25 1.49
CA ALA A 95 -13.86 1.84 1.99
C ALA A 95 -14.03 0.31 1.98
N SER A 96 -13.54 -0.37 0.94
CA SER A 96 -13.53 -1.84 0.90
C SER A 96 -12.69 -2.46 2.03
N MET A 97 -11.60 -1.80 2.44
CA MET A 97 -10.77 -2.26 3.56
C MET A 97 -11.47 -2.05 4.90
N VAL A 98 -12.24 -0.96 5.05
CA VAL A 98 -13.11 -0.75 6.22
C VAL A 98 -14.16 -1.86 6.28
N ALA A 99 -14.86 -2.12 5.17
CA ALA A 99 -15.87 -3.18 5.12
C ALA A 99 -15.26 -4.55 5.46
N ARG A 100 -14.09 -4.87 4.89
CA ARG A 100 -13.35 -6.09 5.21
C ARG A 100 -13.02 -6.17 6.70
N TYR A 101 -12.54 -5.08 7.30
CA TYR A 101 -12.27 -5.04 8.74
C TYR A 101 -13.53 -5.32 9.57
N VAL A 102 -14.63 -4.62 9.29
CA VAL A 102 -15.90 -4.81 10.00
C VAL A 102 -16.38 -6.26 9.89
N ILE A 103 -16.36 -6.85 8.68
CA ILE A 103 -16.77 -8.24 8.44
C ILE A 103 -15.86 -9.22 9.19
N THR A 104 -14.54 -9.04 9.12
CA THR A 104 -13.58 -9.92 9.82
C THR A 104 -13.77 -9.83 11.33
N MET A 105 -13.96 -8.64 11.90
CA MET A 105 -14.15 -8.45 13.34
C MET A 105 -15.53 -8.90 13.85
N ALA A 106 -16.55 -8.89 12.98
CA ALA A 106 -17.86 -9.45 13.30
C ALA A 106 -17.86 -10.98 13.28
N SER A 107 -17.07 -11.58 12.38
CA SER A 107 -17.00 -13.04 12.20
C SER A 107 -16.00 -13.71 13.13
N TYR A 108 -14.88 -13.03 13.42
CA TYR A 108 -13.77 -13.54 14.23
C TYR A 108 -13.29 -12.46 15.21
N PRO A 109 -14.07 -12.14 16.27
CA PRO A 109 -13.72 -11.09 17.23
C PRO A 109 -12.38 -11.33 17.94
N GLU A 110 -11.97 -12.59 18.09
CA GLU A 110 -10.70 -13.02 18.68
C GLU A 110 -9.48 -12.65 17.83
N MET A 111 -9.66 -12.39 16.54
CA MET A 111 -8.60 -11.96 15.63
C MET A 111 -8.32 -10.45 15.69
N ARG A 112 -8.99 -9.73 16.59
CA ARG A 112 -8.76 -8.30 16.84
C ARG A 112 -7.27 -8.02 17.05
N TRP A 113 -6.79 -6.94 16.42
CA TRP A 113 -5.42 -6.42 16.50
C TRP A 113 -4.31 -7.24 15.80
N PHE A 114 -4.31 -8.57 15.89
CA PHE A 114 -3.18 -9.40 15.42
C PHE A 114 -3.51 -10.40 14.30
N GLY A 115 -4.78 -10.74 14.07
CA GLY A 115 -5.21 -11.82 13.15
C GLY A 115 -5.87 -11.33 11.85
N GLY A 116 -5.16 -10.54 11.04
CA GLY A 116 -5.70 -10.06 9.74
C GLY A 116 -5.96 -8.56 9.66
N ALA A 117 -5.70 -7.82 10.75
CA ALA A 117 -5.62 -6.36 10.72
C ALA A 117 -4.37 -5.86 9.96
N ILE A 118 -3.26 -6.63 10.00
CA ILE A 118 -1.98 -6.25 9.38
C ILE A 118 -2.14 -5.97 7.87
N PRO A 119 -2.68 -6.88 7.04
CA PRO A 119 -2.92 -6.59 5.62
C PRO A 119 -3.79 -5.36 5.40
N ILE A 120 -4.84 -5.19 6.21
CA ILE A 120 -5.81 -4.09 6.11
C ILE A 120 -5.10 -2.75 6.31
N SER A 121 -4.28 -2.61 7.35
CA SER A 121 -3.49 -1.40 7.61
C SER A 121 -2.58 -1.03 6.43
N PHE A 122 -1.94 -2.02 5.80
CA PHE A 122 -1.07 -1.77 4.65
C PHE A 122 -1.82 -1.48 3.35
N HIS A 123 -3.04 -1.98 3.20
CA HIS A 123 -3.92 -1.54 2.12
C HIS A 123 -4.33 -0.06 2.27
N PHE A 124 -4.46 0.46 3.50
CA PHE A 124 -4.63 1.90 3.72
C PHE A 124 -3.39 2.71 3.34
N VAL A 125 -2.18 2.19 3.56
CA VAL A 125 -0.93 2.83 3.08
C VAL A 125 -0.94 2.95 1.55
N LEU A 126 -1.32 1.88 0.85
CA LEU A 126 -1.44 1.90 -0.60
C LEU A 126 -2.56 2.84 -1.08
N ALA A 127 -3.73 2.82 -0.42
CA ALA A 127 -4.82 3.75 -0.70
C ALA A 127 -4.38 5.20 -0.54
N GLY A 128 -3.68 5.51 0.55
CA GLY A 128 -3.11 6.83 0.82
C GLY A 128 -2.11 7.25 -0.25
N PHE A 129 -1.30 6.32 -0.76
CA PHE A 129 -0.34 6.61 -1.82
C PHE A 129 -1.05 7.04 -3.10
N LEU A 130 -2.07 6.29 -3.52
CA LEU A 130 -2.89 6.62 -4.70
C LEU A 130 -3.66 7.93 -4.52
N PHE A 131 -4.20 8.18 -3.32
CA PHE A 131 -4.89 9.42 -3.00
C PHE A 131 -3.96 10.63 -3.13
N VAL A 132 -2.78 10.59 -2.49
CA VAL A 132 -1.81 11.69 -2.53
C VAL A 132 -1.29 11.92 -3.95
N LEU A 133 -1.06 10.85 -4.70
CA LEU A 133 -0.67 10.92 -6.10
C LEU A 133 -1.76 11.57 -6.96
N GLY A 134 -3.02 11.17 -6.78
CA GLY A 134 -4.17 11.80 -7.46
C GLY A 134 -4.32 13.28 -7.11
N ARG A 135 -4.07 13.66 -5.85
CA ARG A 135 -4.07 15.06 -5.40
C ARG A 135 -2.91 15.87 -5.99
N TYR A 136 -1.72 15.26 -6.13
CA TYR A 136 -0.57 15.87 -6.79
C TYR A 136 -0.89 16.20 -8.26
N TYR A 137 -1.44 15.24 -9.00
CA TYR A 137 -1.84 15.48 -10.40
C TYR A 137 -3.00 16.45 -10.55
N GLY A 138 -3.92 16.54 -9.58
CA GLY A 138 -5.04 17.49 -9.63
C GLY A 138 -4.65 18.94 -9.32
N ARG A 139 -3.40 19.19 -8.89
CA ARG A 139 -2.87 20.53 -8.57
C ARG A 139 -1.78 21.01 -9.53
N SER A 140 -1.26 20.11 -10.37
CA SER A 140 -0.21 20.38 -11.37
C SER A 140 -0.84 20.72 -12.71
#